data_AF-A0A7V6UEE1-F1
#
_entry.id   AF-A0A7V6UEE1-F1
#
_cell.length_a   1.000
_cell.length_b   1.000
_cell.length_c   1.000
_cell.angle_alpha   90.00
_cell.angle_beta   90.00
_cell.angle_gamma   90.00
#
_symmetry.space_group_name_H-M   'P 1'
#
loop_
_entity.id
_entity.type
_entity.pdbx_description
1 polymer ?
#
loop_
_entity_poly.entity_id
_entity_poly.type
_entity_poly.pdbx_seq_one_letter_code
_entity_poly.pdbx_strand_id
1 'polypeptide(L)' 'MIYNLERALQEEFQKREIIGMEKGMEKGMLEAKLEIARKLINKGRKVDEIIEITGLSEEEILKLQVN' A
#
# COMPACT_ATOMS: atom_id res chain seq x y z
N MET A 1 20.12 2.34 -37.12
CA MET A 1 18.90 1.55 -36.87
C MET A 1 18.94 0.84 -35.51
N ILE A 2 20.07 0.25 -35.10
CA ILE A 2 20.24 -0.46 -33.80
C ILE A 2 20.01 0.45 -32.57
N TYR A 3 20.47 1.71 -32.62
CA TYR A 3 20.33 2.69 -31.52
C TYR A 3 18.88 2.96 -31.07
N ASN A 4 17.90 2.83 -31.97
CA ASN A 4 16.50 3.09 -31.62
C ASN A 4 15.88 1.91 -30.85
N LEU A 5 16.37 0.68 -31.09
CA LEU A 5 15.88 -0.51 -30.41
C LEU A 5 16.43 -0.59 -28.97
N GLU A 6 17.71 -0.29 -28.78
CA GLU A 6 18.34 -0.26 -27.44
C GLU A 6 17.66 0.78 -26.54
N ARG A 7 17.39 1.97 -27.08
CA ARG A 7 16.66 3.01 -26.37
C ARG A 7 15.24 2.58 -25.98
N ALA A 8 14.49 1.99 -26.91
CA ALA A 8 13.14 1.52 -26.64
C ALA A 8 13.12 0.43 -25.54
N LEU A 9 14.06 -0.51 -25.57
CA LEU A 9 14.18 -1.54 -24.53
C LEU A 9 14.53 -0.95 -23.17
N GLN A 10 15.43 0.03 -23.12
CA GLN A 10 15.83 0.71 -21.89
C GLN A 10 14.66 1.51 -21.30
N GLU A 11 13.92 2.24 -22.13
CA GLU A 11 12.72 2.98 -21.72
C GLU A 11 11.65 2.03 -21.15
N GLU A 12 11.39 0.91 -21.80
CA GLU A 12 10.43 -0.10 -21.32
C GLU A 12 10.88 -0.77 -20.02
N PHE A 13 12.19 -1.01 -19.85
CA PHE A 13 12.73 -1.53 -18.61
C PHE A 13 12.52 -0.54 -17.46
N GLN A 14 12.87 0.74 -17.66
CA GLN A 14 12.68 1.80 -16.68
C GLN A 14 11.20 1.97 -16.29
N LYS A 15 10.29 1.94 -17.26
CA LYS A 15 8.84 1.99 -16.98
C LYS A 15 8.40 0.84 -16.09
N ARG A 16 8.84 -0.39 -16.37
CA ARG A 16 8.48 -1.56 -15.55
C ARG A 16 9.04 -1.46 -14.14
N GLU A 17 10.26 -0.96 -13.98
CA GLU A 17 10.88 -0.74 -12.68
C GLU A 17 10.10 0.29 -11.85
N ILE A 18 9.73 1.42 -12.46
CA ILE A 18 8.91 2.46 -11.82
C ILE A 18 7.55 1.88 -11.39
N ILE A 19 6.84 1.20 -12.29
CA ILE A 19 5.53 0.59 -11.99
C ILE A 19 5.67 -0.44 -10.85
N GLY A 20 6.75 -1.23 -10.84
CA GLY A 20 7.02 -2.19 -9.79
C GLY A 20 7.25 -1.52 -8.44
N MET A 21 8.03 -0.43 -8.42
CA MET A 21 8.32 0.34 -7.22
C MET A 21 7.07 1.04 -6.67
N GLU A 22 6.26 1.67 -7.53
CA GLU A 22 5.00 2.31 -7.15
C GLU A 22 4.02 1.31 -6.50
N LYS A 23 3.83 0.15 -7.15
CA LYS A 23 2.97 -0.92 -6.60
C LYS A 23 3.50 -1.46 -5.27
N GLY A 24 4.82 -1.63 -5.16
CA GLY A 24 5.46 -2.07 -3.93
C GLY A 24 5.25 -1.08 -2.79
N MET A 25 5.40 0.22 -3.08
CA MET A 25 5.23 1.30 -2.11
C MET A 25 3.77 1.43 -1.67
N GLU A 26 2.81 1.38 -2.60
CA GLU A 26 1.37 1.41 -2.29
C GLU A 26 0.97 0.23 -1.42
N LYS A 27 1.39 -0.99 -1.79
CA LYS A 27 1.12 -2.20 -1.00
C LYS A 27 1.74 -2.11 0.39
N GLY A 28 3.00 -1.69 0.51
CA GLY A 28 3.67 -1.56 1.80
C GLY A 28 3.00 -0.51 2.69
N MET A 29 2.57 0.62 2.11
CA MET A 29 1.86 1.66 2.86
C MET A 29 0.49 1.15 3.37
N LEU A 30 -0.24 0.40 2.54
CA LEU A 30 -1.50 -0.21 2.94
C LEU A 30 -1.30 -1.25 4.05
N GLU A 31 -0.33 -2.16 3.89
CA GLU A 31 0.00 -3.18 4.89
C GLU A 31 0.39 -2.54 6.23
N ALA A 32 1.18 -1.45 6.22
CA ALA A 32 1.55 -0.72 7.42
C ALA A 32 0.33 -0.11 8.15
N LYS A 33 -0.60 0.50 7.40
CA LYS A 33 -1.85 1.04 7.98
C LYS A 33 -2.69 -0.08 8.62
N LEU A 34 -2.85 -1.20 7.93
CA LEU A 34 -3.60 -2.36 8.43
C LEU A 34 -2.96 -2.96 9.68
N GLU A 35 -1.62 -3.05 9.73
CA GLU A 35 -0.90 -3.55 10.91
C GLU A 35 -1.09 -2.64 12.12
N ILE A 36 -1.02 -1.32 11.92
CA ILE A 36 -1.28 -0.33 12.98
C ILE A 36 -2.72 -0.48 13.47
N ALA A 37 -3.71 -0.55 12.57
CA ALA A 37 -5.10 -0.75 12.93
C ALA A 37 -5.30 -2.02 13.77
N ARG A 38 -4.75 -3.16 13.34
CA ARG A 38 -4.79 -4.42 14.11
C ARG A 38 -4.21 -4.27 15.52
N LYS A 39 -3.06 -3.60 15.66
CA LYS A 39 -2.44 -3.33 16.97
C LYS A 39 -3.32 -2.46 17.85
N LEU A 40 -3.99 -1.46 17.30
CA LEU A 40 -4.88 -0.57 18.04
C LEU A 40 -6.18 -1.28 18.47
N ILE A 41 -6.77 -2.10 17.59
CA ILE A 41 -7.92 -2.97 17.92
C ILE A 41 -7.56 -3.89 19.09
N ASN A 42 -6.41 -4.57 19.03
CA ASN A 42 -5.94 -5.47 20.09
C ASN A 42 -5.68 -4.73 21.42
N LYS A 43 -5.44 -3.42 21.37
CA LYS A 43 -5.30 -2.55 22.55
C LYS A 43 -6.64 -2.00 23.05
N GLY A 44 -7.77 -2.39 22.45
CA GLY A 44 -9.11 -1.96 22.84
C GLY A 44 -9.41 -0.49 22.47
N ARG A 45 -8.72 0.07 21.46
CA ARG A 45 -9.01 1.42 20.98
C ARG A 45 -10.35 1.47 20.25
N LYS A 46 -11.02 2.62 20.35
CA LYS A 46 -12.30 2.86 19.66
C LYS A 46 -12.08 2.97 18.15
N VAL A 47 -13.09 2.59 17.38
CA VAL A 47 -13.06 2.65 15.91
C VAL A 47 -12.75 4.07 15.42
N ASP A 48 -13.40 5.09 15.99
CA ASP A 48 -13.16 6.51 15.62
C ASP A 48 -11.68 6.93 15.78
N GLU A 49 -11.02 6.51 16.87
CA GLU A 49 -9.61 6.81 17.13
C GLU A 49 -8.70 6.08 16.13
N ILE A 50 -9.07 4.85 15.75
CA ILE A 50 -8.33 4.07 14.75
C ILE A 50 -8.46 4.70 13.37
N ILE A 51 -9.64 5.20 12.99
CA ILE A 51 -9.88 5.93 11.75
C ILE A 51 -8.99 7.16 11.69
N GLU A 52 -8.96 7.96 12.77
CA GLU A 52 -8.16 9.18 12.83
C GLU A 52 -6.65 8.90 12.68
N ILE A 53 -6.14 7.84 13.33
CA ILE A 53 -4.71 7.50 13.31
C ILE A 53 -4.28 6.87 11.97
N THR A 54 -5.09 5.96 11.42
CA THR A 54 -4.69 5.14 10.27
C THR A 54 -5.19 5.68 8.93
N GLY A 55 -6.21 6.52 8.97
CA GLY A 55 -6.92 7.00 7.78
C GLY A 55 -7.66 5.91 7.03
N LEU A 56 -7.90 4.76 7.66
CA LEU A 56 -8.74 3.69 7.12
C LEU A 56 -10.22 4.01 7.36
N SER A 57 -11.07 3.52 6.47
CA SER A 57 -12.51 3.58 6.64
C SER A 57 -13.00 2.65 7.75
N GLU A 58 -14.18 2.94 8.29
CA GLU A 58 -14.84 2.08 9.27
C GLU A 58 -15.02 0.65 8.71
N GLU A 59 -15.42 0.50 7.44
CA GLU A 59 -15.61 -0.81 6.81
C GLU A 59 -14.31 -1.64 6.79
N GLU A 60 -13.17 -1.01 6.49
CA GLU A 60 -11.86 -1.67 6.51
C GLU A 60 -11.48 -2.13 7.91
N ILE A 61 -11.75 -1.31 8.93
CA ILE A 61 -11.49 -1.64 10.34
C ILE A 61 -12.40 -2.79 10.80
N LEU A 62 -13.69 -2.76 10.46
CA LEU A 62 -14.64 -3.84 10.80
C LEU A 62 -14.21 -5.17 10.17
N LYS A 63 -13.74 -5.16 8.91
CA LYS A 63 -13.18 -6.37 8.25
C LYS A 63 -11.96 -6.94 8.99
N LEU A 64 -11.20 -6.11 9.71
CA LEU A 64 -10.08 -6.56 10.53
C LEU A 64 -10.49 -7.17 11.86
N GLN A 65 -11.70 -6.86 12.37
CA GLN A 65 -12.22 -7.42 13.63
C GLN A 65 -12.89 -8.78 13.47
N VAL A 66 -13.39 -9.08 12.26
CA VAL A 66 -14.18 -10.30 11.97
C VAL A 66 -13.29 -11.48 11.51
N ASN A 67 -11.99 -11.24 11.29
CA ASN A 67 -10.98 -12.26 10.99
C ASN A 67 -10.15 -12.61 12.24
#